data_AF-A0A080M5V4-F1
#
_entry.id   AF-A0A080M5V4-F1
#
_cell.length_a   1.000
_cell.length_b   1.000
_cell.length_c   1.000
_cell.angle_alpha   90.00
_cell.angle_beta   90.00
_cell.angle_gamma   90.00
#
_symmetry.space_group_name_H-M   'P 1'
#
loop_
_entity.id
_entity.type
_entity.pdbx_description
1 polymer ?
#
loop_
_entity_poly.entity_id
_entity_poly.type
_entity_poly.pdbx_seq_one_letter_code
_entity_poly.pdbx_strand_id
1 'polypeptide(L)'
;MPDSQIRQLALQLAAALAVLSLAWPYYAIRNEDLPWPQTAFAIGGVAALFATLSRQPWWWRLMHAFFAPLAWSVSRLAIDPGWFLLLFFLLLVVYRGALTGRVPLYFSNGPTAAAIAELTADLHELRFLDLGAGIGSILIPLARKRPEAHFCGVENAPATWLIGRLRSAGLANCHWRWGDLWQTSLSGHNVVYAFLSPAPMAALWEKVQSEMPPGSLFVSNSFAVPGVVATRVIEIDDARRLYCYQI
;
A
#
# COMPACT_ATOMS: atom_id res chain seq x y z
N MET A 1 17.94 9.55 -2.68
CA MET A 1 18.21 8.53 -3.71
C MET A 1 17.09 8.63 -4.73
N PRO A 2 17.35 8.75 -6.05
CA PRO A 2 16.27 8.67 -7.03
C PRO A 2 15.49 7.37 -6.78
N ASP A 3 14.16 7.47 -6.72
CA ASP A 3 13.27 6.37 -6.36
C ASP A 3 13.65 5.12 -7.16
N SER A 4 13.76 3.99 -6.48
CA SER A 4 14.20 2.70 -7.05
C SER A 4 13.48 2.36 -8.35
N GLN A 5 12.23 2.81 -8.49
CA GLN A 5 11.36 2.64 -9.65
C GLN A 5 11.84 3.41 -10.89
N ILE A 6 12.26 4.68 -10.74
CA ILE A 6 12.78 5.50 -11.85
C ILE A 6 14.02 4.84 -12.44
N ARG A 7 14.86 4.27 -11.58
CA ARG A 7 16.05 3.53 -12.00
C ARG A 7 15.70 2.30 -12.84
N GLN A 8 14.69 1.51 -12.46
CA GLN A 8 14.29 0.35 -13.25
C GLN A 8 13.71 0.78 -14.61
N LEU A 9 12.89 1.82 -14.63
CA LEU A 9 12.34 2.36 -15.87
C LEU A 9 13.45 2.84 -16.82
N ALA A 10 14.43 3.57 -16.29
CA ALA A 10 15.57 4.06 -17.06
C ALA A 10 16.40 2.91 -17.65
N LEU A 11 16.64 1.82 -16.90
CA LEU A 11 17.37 0.66 -17.41
C LEU A 11 16.60 -0.04 -18.54
N GLN A 12 15.29 -0.20 -18.39
CA GLN A 12 14.45 -0.82 -19.43
C GLN A 12 14.42 0.02 -20.71
N LEU A 13 14.26 1.34 -20.58
CA LEU A 13 14.27 2.27 -21.70
C LEU A 13 15.63 2.34 -22.38
N ALA A 14 16.71 2.39 -21.60
CA ALA A 14 18.07 2.40 -22.14
C ALA A 14 18.36 1.15 -22.97
N ALA A 15 17.90 -0.03 -22.52
CA ALA A 15 18.04 -1.27 -23.27
C ALA A 15 17.23 -1.26 -24.58
N ALA A 16 15.98 -0.78 -24.53
CA ALA A 16 15.15 -0.64 -25.72
C ALA A 16 15.79 0.30 -26.74
N LEU A 17 16.24 1.49 -26.30
CA LEU A 17 16.91 2.47 -27.15
C LEU A 17 18.22 1.92 -27.72
N ALA A 18 19.04 1.25 -26.91
CA ALA A 18 20.30 0.67 -27.38
C ALA A 18 20.07 -0.33 -28.52
N VAL A 19 19.13 -1.28 -28.34
CA VAL A 19 18.83 -2.26 -29.38
C VAL A 19 18.21 -1.62 -30.61
N LEU A 20 17.21 -0.73 -30.44
CA LEU A 20 16.52 -0.10 -31.56
C LEU A 20 17.41 0.87 -32.33
N SER A 21 18.33 1.58 -31.66
CA SER A 21 19.27 2.48 -32.33
C SER A 21 20.21 1.78 -33.31
N LEU A 22 20.47 0.48 -33.08
CA LEU A 22 21.29 -0.36 -33.97
C LEU A 22 20.43 -1.08 -35.00
N ALA A 23 19.32 -1.68 -34.56
CA ALA A 23 18.47 -2.49 -35.42
C ALA A 23 17.67 -1.64 -36.43
N TRP A 24 17.09 -0.52 -35.99
CA TRP A 24 16.22 0.29 -36.83
C TRP A 24 16.93 0.83 -38.09
N PRO A 25 18.10 1.51 -37.99
CA PRO A 25 18.80 1.98 -39.20
C PRO A 25 19.24 0.84 -40.11
N TYR A 26 19.68 -0.29 -39.54
CA TYR A 26 20.16 -1.44 -40.30
C TYR A 26 19.07 -2.03 -41.20
N TYR A 27 17.89 -2.30 -40.64
CA TYR A 27 16.76 -2.86 -41.40
C TYR A 27 16.09 -1.81 -42.31
N ALA A 28 16.01 -0.55 -41.85
CA ALA A 28 15.46 0.54 -42.66
C ALA A 28 16.27 0.80 -43.95
N ILE A 29 17.61 0.80 -43.88
CA ILE A 29 18.47 0.96 -45.07
C ILE A 29 18.27 -0.19 -46.07
N ARG A 30 17.92 -1.38 -45.57
CA ARG A 30 17.65 -2.57 -46.39
C ARG A 30 16.20 -2.66 -46.87
N ASN A 31 15.34 -1.73 -46.47
CA ASN A 31 13.91 -1.78 -46.73
C ASN A 31 13.27 -3.11 -46.26
N GLU A 32 13.75 -3.63 -45.13
CA GLU A 32 13.25 -4.84 -44.47
C GLU A 32 12.48 -4.45 -43.21
N ASP A 33 11.43 -5.23 -42.88
CA ASP A 33 10.73 -5.06 -41.62
C ASP A 33 11.58 -5.53 -40.44
N LEU A 34 11.41 -4.88 -39.28
CA LEU A 34 12.07 -5.29 -38.05
C LEU A 34 11.63 -6.69 -37.61
N PRO A 35 12.56 -7.60 -37.33
CA PRO A 35 12.25 -8.99 -36.98
C PRO A 35 11.77 -9.09 -35.52
N TRP A 36 10.47 -8.87 -35.32
CA TRP A 36 9.92 -8.59 -33.99
C TRP A 36 9.85 -9.71 -32.94
N PRO A 37 10.04 -11.02 -33.19
CA PRO A 37 10.45 -11.85 -32.07
C PRO A 37 11.88 -11.49 -31.65
N GLN A 38 12.84 -11.51 -32.58
CA GLN A 38 14.26 -11.38 -32.30
C GLN A 38 14.59 -10.03 -31.63
N THR A 39 14.03 -8.93 -32.12
CA THR A 39 14.23 -7.60 -31.53
C THR A 39 13.71 -7.54 -30.09
N ALA A 40 12.54 -8.11 -29.80
CA ALA A 40 11.99 -8.13 -28.44
C ALA A 40 12.85 -8.96 -27.47
N PHE A 41 13.33 -10.13 -27.88
CA PHE A 41 14.25 -10.94 -27.08
C PHE A 41 15.62 -10.27 -26.89
N ALA A 42 16.13 -9.56 -27.92
CA ALA A 42 17.36 -8.79 -27.80
C ALA A 42 17.22 -7.64 -26.79
N ILE A 43 16.09 -6.91 -26.80
CA ILE A 43 15.79 -5.88 -25.78
C ILE A 43 15.77 -6.50 -24.38
N GLY A 44 15.11 -7.65 -24.20
CA GLY A 44 15.08 -8.37 -22.93
C GLY A 44 16.49 -8.77 -22.45
N GLY A 45 17.32 -9.32 -23.34
CA GLY A 45 18.70 -9.70 -23.03
C GLY A 45 19.58 -8.51 -22.61
N VAL A 46 19.52 -7.40 -23.35
CA VAL A 46 20.26 -6.17 -23.01
C VAL A 46 19.75 -5.56 -21.71
N ALA A 47 18.44 -5.58 -21.46
CA ALA A 47 17.86 -5.09 -20.21
C ALA A 47 18.33 -5.93 -19.01
N ALA A 48 18.36 -7.26 -19.15
CA ALA A 48 18.88 -8.16 -18.13
C ALA A 48 20.38 -7.97 -17.88
N LEU A 49 21.16 -7.70 -18.94
CA LEU A 49 22.58 -7.35 -18.83
C LEU A 49 22.76 -6.04 -18.06
N PHE A 50 22.05 -4.98 -18.42
CA PHE A 50 22.09 -3.70 -17.72
C PHE A 50 21.65 -3.83 -16.25
N ALA A 51 20.62 -4.62 -15.96
CA ALA A 51 20.19 -4.93 -14.60
C ALA A 51 21.28 -5.69 -13.82
N THR A 52 22.00 -6.60 -14.46
CA THR A 52 23.12 -7.35 -13.85
C THR A 52 24.31 -6.44 -13.57
N LEU A 53 24.73 -5.63 -14.54
CA LEU A 53 25.84 -4.67 -14.38
C LEU A 53 25.54 -3.61 -13.31
N SER A 54 24.29 -3.20 -13.20
CA SER A 54 23.83 -2.26 -12.18
C SER A 54 23.54 -2.90 -10.81
N ARG A 55 23.88 -4.19 -10.64
CA ARG A 55 23.75 -5.00 -9.42
C ARG A 55 22.32 -5.05 -8.87
N GLN A 56 21.32 -5.14 -9.76
CA GLN A 56 19.94 -5.31 -9.34
C GLN A 56 19.71 -6.69 -8.72
N PRO A 57 18.77 -6.79 -7.75
CA PRO A 57 18.31 -8.08 -7.25
C PRO A 57 17.88 -9.06 -8.35
N TRP A 58 17.98 -10.36 -8.08
CA TRP A 58 17.73 -11.39 -9.10
C TRP A 58 16.32 -11.34 -9.69
N TRP A 59 15.31 -11.00 -8.89
CA TRP A 59 13.94 -10.88 -9.37
C TRP A 59 13.77 -9.73 -10.39
N TRP A 60 14.44 -8.60 -10.16
CA TRP A 60 14.43 -7.48 -11.12
C TRP A 60 15.08 -7.86 -12.45
N ARG A 61 16.15 -8.66 -12.41
CA ARG A 61 16.81 -9.16 -13.63
C ARG A 61 15.86 -10.02 -14.46
N LEU A 62 15.06 -10.88 -13.82
CA LEU A 62 14.03 -11.67 -14.52
C LEU A 62 12.94 -10.77 -15.11
N MET A 63 12.44 -9.78 -14.35
CA MET A 63 11.46 -8.84 -14.88
C MET A 63 11.96 -8.13 -16.14
N HIS A 64 13.21 -7.64 -16.13
CA HIS A 64 13.83 -7.01 -17.29
C HIS A 64 13.99 -7.97 -18.48
N ALA A 65 14.41 -9.21 -18.22
CA ALA A 65 14.59 -10.22 -19.26
C ALA A 65 13.28 -10.53 -20.02
N PHE A 66 12.17 -10.63 -19.30
CA PHE A 66 10.90 -11.08 -19.87
C PHE A 66 9.96 -9.94 -20.29
N PHE A 67 10.17 -8.71 -19.86
CA PHE A 67 9.24 -7.60 -20.12
C PHE A 67 8.96 -7.39 -21.62
N ALA A 68 10.00 -7.19 -22.44
CA ALA A 68 9.83 -6.93 -23.87
C ALA A 68 9.27 -8.15 -24.65
N PRO A 69 9.77 -9.38 -24.43
CA PRO A 69 9.16 -10.59 -25.02
C PRO A 69 7.68 -10.78 -24.67
N LEU A 70 7.30 -10.54 -23.41
CA LEU A 70 5.91 -10.64 -22.98
C LEU A 70 5.06 -9.53 -23.58
N ALA A 71 5.54 -8.29 -23.62
CA ALA A 71 4.83 -7.17 -24.23
C ALA A 71 4.54 -7.43 -25.72
N TRP A 72 5.53 -7.93 -26.46
CA TRP A 72 5.34 -8.36 -27.85
C TRP A 72 4.36 -9.53 -27.96
N SER A 73 4.46 -10.55 -27.09
CA SER A 73 3.54 -11.68 -27.12
C SER A 73 2.09 -11.25 -26.87
N VAL A 74 1.87 -10.34 -25.92
CA VAL A 74 0.56 -9.77 -25.60
C VAL A 74 0.03 -8.91 -26.74
N SER A 75 0.88 -8.15 -27.44
CA SER A 75 0.44 -7.34 -28.59
C SER A 75 -0.10 -8.19 -29.75
N ARG A 76 0.22 -9.50 -29.80
CA ARG A 76 -0.31 -10.45 -30.79
C ARG A 76 -1.72 -10.95 -30.47
N LEU A 77 -2.20 -10.75 -29.23
CA LEU A 77 -3.51 -11.24 -28.79
C LEU A 77 -4.68 -10.37 -29.26
N ALA A 78 -4.40 -9.27 -29.99
CA ALA A 78 -5.42 -8.33 -30.50
C ALA A 78 -6.39 -7.83 -29.42
N ILE A 79 -5.91 -7.70 -28.18
CA ILE A 79 -6.70 -7.17 -27.07
C ILE A 79 -6.86 -5.66 -27.29
N ASP A 80 -8.10 -5.18 -27.23
CA ASP A 80 -8.40 -3.76 -27.35
C ASP A 80 -7.64 -2.94 -26.29
N PRO A 81 -6.90 -1.87 -26.67
CA PRO A 81 -6.15 -1.03 -25.74
C PRO A 81 -6.96 -0.51 -24.54
N GLY A 82 -8.27 -0.32 -24.70
CA GLY A 82 -9.19 0.13 -23.66
C GLY A 82 -9.24 -0.80 -22.45
N TRP A 83 -9.01 -2.11 -22.62
CA TRP A 83 -8.97 -3.05 -21.49
C TRP A 83 -7.74 -2.87 -20.61
N PHE A 84 -6.58 -2.58 -21.20
CA PHE A 84 -5.37 -2.25 -20.42
C PHE A 84 -5.55 -0.93 -19.67
N LEU A 85 -6.19 0.05 -20.30
CA LEU A 85 -6.51 1.32 -19.67
C LEU A 85 -7.50 1.15 -18.49
N LEU A 86 -8.56 0.36 -18.69
CA LEU A 86 -9.51 0.03 -17.63
C LEU A 86 -8.82 -0.69 -16.46
N LEU A 87 -8.00 -1.71 -16.74
CA LEU A 87 -7.23 -2.42 -15.72
C LEU A 87 -6.30 -1.47 -14.96
N PHE A 88 -5.62 -0.56 -15.66
CA PHE A 88 -4.79 0.46 -15.04
C PHE A 88 -5.58 1.35 -14.08
N PHE A 89 -6.75 1.85 -14.48
CA PHE A 89 -7.60 2.66 -13.60
C PHE A 89 -8.14 1.86 -12.40
N LEU A 90 -8.54 0.60 -12.60
CA LEU A 90 -8.97 -0.29 -11.51
C LEU A 90 -7.84 -0.49 -10.49
N LEU A 91 -6.63 -0.78 -10.97
CA LEU A 91 -5.45 -0.91 -10.11
C LEU A 91 -5.14 0.41 -9.39
N LEU A 92 -5.23 1.55 -10.08
CA LEU A 92 -4.98 2.86 -9.48
C LEU A 92 -6.00 3.18 -8.38
N VAL A 93 -7.27 2.85 -8.59
CA VAL A 93 -8.34 3.04 -7.60
C VAL A 93 -8.12 2.17 -6.35
N VAL A 94 -7.58 0.96 -6.51
CA VAL A 94 -7.30 0.03 -5.40
C VAL A 94 -5.99 0.36 -4.68
N TYR A 95 -4.93 0.70 -5.42
CA TYR A 95 -3.56 0.84 -4.90
C TYR A 95 -3.06 2.29 -4.82
N ARG A 96 -3.95 3.29 -4.94
CA ARG A 96 -3.59 4.72 -4.81
C ARG A 96 -2.78 5.02 -3.56
N GLY A 97 -3.16 4.44 -2.42
CA GLY A 97 -2.47 4.62 -1.14
C GLY A 97 -1.01 4.13 -1.13
N ALA A 98 -0.68 3.13 -1.96
CA ALA A 98 0.69 2.68 -2.15
C ALA A 98 1.55 3.71 -2.90
N LEU A 99 0.95 4.46 -3.84
CA LEU A 99 1.63 5.49 -4.63
C LEU A 99 1.87 6.77 -3.83
N THR A 100 0.89 7.23 -3.04
CA THR A 100 0.97 8.53 -2.35
C THR A 100 1.46 8.43 -0.90
N GLY A 101 1.23 7.29 -0.23
CA GLY A 101 1.53 7.15 1.21
C GLY A 101 2.54 6.05 1.55
N ARG A 102 2.97 5.21 0.60
CA ARG A 102 3.76 4.00 0.87
C ARG A 102 3.13 3.10 1.96
N VAL A 103 1.80 3.13 2.05
CA VAL A 103 1.00 2.27 2.91
C VAL A 103 0.34 1.24 2.01
N PRO A 104 0.92 0.03 1.88
CA PRO A 104 0.23 -1.07 1.22
C PRO A 104 -1.06 -1.38 1.99
N LEU A 105 -2.04 -1.92 1.28
CA LEU A 105 -3.29 -2.32 1.86
C LEU A 105 -3.08 -3.51 2.81
N TYR A 106 -3.18 -3.27 4.12
CA TYR A 106 -3.15 -4.31 5.13
C TYR A 106 -4.53 -4.51 5.73
N PHE A 107 -4.93 -5.78 5.87
CA PHE A 107 -6.18 -6.13 6.51
C PHE A 107 -5.93 -6.77 7.88
N SER A 108 -6.53 -6.16 8.88
CA SER A 108 -6.67 -6.77 10.20
C SER A 108 -7.70 -7.90 10.16
N ASN A 109 -7.58 -8.83 11.10
CA ASN A 109 -8.40 -10.05 11.16
C ASN A 109 -9.33 -10.02 12.40
N GLY A 110 -10.25 -10.98 12.46
CA GLY A 110 -11.18 -11.13 13.59
C GLY A 110 -10.48 -11.23 14.96
N PRO A 111 -9.41 -12.05 15.12
CA PRO A 111 -8.63 -12.11 16.35
C PRO A 111 -8.07 -10.76 16.78
N THR A 112 -7.56 -9.95 15.85
CA THR A 112 -7.09 -8.59 16.15
C THR A 112 -8.23 -7.72 16.68
N ALA A 113 -9.40 -7.76 16.05
CA ALA A 113 -10.57 -7.01 16.51
C ALA A 113 -11.03 -7.45 17.91
N ALA A 114 -10.98 -8.76 18.20
CA ALA A 114 -11.30 -9.30 19.52
C ALA A 114 -10.32 -8.82 20.59
N ALA A 115 -9.02 -8.85 20.31
CA ALA A 115 -8.00 -8.37 21.25
C ALA A 115 -8.11 -6.86 21.50
N ILE A 116 -8.42 -6.05 20.49
CA ILE A 116 -8.70 -4.62 20.68
C ILE A 116 -9.97 -4.41 21.52
N ALA A 117 -11.01 -5.22 21.29
CA ALA A 117 -12.23 -5.15 22.08
C ALA A 117 -11.98 -5.45 23.57
N GLU A 118 -11.09 -6.40 23.86
CA GLU A 118 -10.67 -6.73 25.22
C GLU A 118 -9.79 -5.62 25.83
N LEU A 119 -8.80 -5.14 25.07
CA LEU A 119 -7.91 -4.05 25.48
C LEU A 119 -8.67 -2.77 25.84
N THR A 120 -9.79 -2.52 25.18
CA THR A 120 -10.61 -1.32 25.36
C THR A 120 -11.88 -1.57 26.17
N ALA A 121 -12.05 -2.75 26.78
CA ALA A 121 -13.28 -3.14 27.48
C ALA A 121 -13.60 -2.21 28.66
N ASP A 122 -12.58 -1.81 29.41
CA ASP A 122 -12.75 -0.99 30.63
C ASP A 122 -12.88 0.51 30.34
N LEU A 123 -12.73 0.93 29.08
CA LEU A 123 -12.86 2.34 28.68
C LEU A 123 -14.33 2.70 28.49
N HIS A 124 -14.93 3.39 29.47
CA HIS A 124 -16.35 3.75 29.43
C HIS A 124 -16.67 4.74 28.30
N GLU A 125 -15.88 5.80 28.15
CA GLU A 125 -16.05 6.82 27.10
C GLU A 125 -15.11 6.57 25.90
N LEU A 126 -15.22 5.41 25.27
CA LEU A 126 -14.34 5.07 24.14
C LEU A 126 -14.63 5.95 22.91
N ARG A 127 -13.60 6.67 22.46
CA ARG A 127 -13.54 7.44 21.22
C ARG A 127 -12.38 6.91 20.38
N PHE A 128 -12.69 5.93 19.54
CA PHE A 128 -11.72 5.15 18.79
C PHE A 128 -11.53 5.72 17.38
N LEU A 129 -10.28 5.89 16.95
CA LEU A 129 -9.91 6.27 15.59
C LEU A 129 -9.09 5.17 14.91
N ASP A 130 -9.49 4.77 13.70
CA ASP A 130 -8.73 3.87 12.83
C ASP A 130 -8.09 4.66 11.67
N LEU A 131 -6.75 4.75 11.67
CA LEU A 131 -5.97 5.42 10.64
C LEU A 131 -5.61 4.43 9.53
N GLY A 132 -6.17 4.63 8.33
CA GLY A 132 -6.07 3.66 7.25
C GLY A 132 -7.04 2.51 7.46
N ALA A 133 -8.31 2.84 7.73
CA ALA A 133 -9.33 1.90 8.18
C ALA A 133 -9.68 0.80 7.16
N GLY A 134 -9.21 0.92 5.91
CA GLY A 134 -9.40 -0.06 4.86
C GLY A 134 -10.89 -0.27 4.59
N ILE A 135 -11.33 -1.52 4.75
CA ILE A 135 -12.75 -1.90 4.60
C ILE A 135 -13.51 -1.91 5.93
N GLY A 136 -12.92 -1.41 7.03
CA GLY A 136 -13.51 -1.36 8.36
C GLY A 136 -13.42 -2.68 9.14
N SER A 137 -12.39 -3.50 8.88
CA SER A 137 -12.25 -4.84 9.48
C SER A 137 -12.11 -4.84 11.01
N ILE A 138 -11.56 -3.77 11.59
CA ILE A 138 -11.53 -3.55 13.05
C ILE A 138 -12.75 -2.78 13.51
N LEU A 139 -13.02 -1.67 12.82
CA LEU A 139 -13.96 -0.68 13.28
C LEU A 139 -15.42 -1.17 13.29
N ILE A 140 -15.84 -1.95 12.28
CA ILE A 140 -17.23 -2.44 12.18
C ILE A 140 -17.57 -3.46 13.28
N PRO A 141 -16.76 -4.52 13.52
CA PRO A 141 -17.01 -5.41 14.65
C PRO A 141 -17.04 -4.70 16.00
N LEU A 142 -16.13 -3.76 16.24
CA LEU A 142 -16.09 -3.00 17.49
C LEU A 142 -17.33 -2.12 17.66
N ALA A 143 -17.71 -1.36 16.64
CA ALA A 143 -18.89 -0.50 16.66
C ALA A 143 -20.19 -1.29 16.91
N ARG A 144 -20.29 -2.52 16.39
CA ARG A 144 -21.42 -3.42 16.68
C ARG A 144 -21.41 -3.94 18.12
N LYS A 145 -20.23 -4.25 18.67
CA LYS A 145 -20.09 -4.80 20.03
C LYS A 145 -20.26 -3.73 21.11
N ARG A 146 -19.97 -2.47 20.80
CA ARG A 146 -20.04 -1.32 21.72
C ARG A 146 -20.88 -0.17 21.16
N PRO A 147 -22.22 -0.29 21.11
CA PRO A 147 -23.11 0.76 20.59
C PRO A 147 -22.99 2.10 21.34
N GLU A 148 -22.56 2.08 22.59
CA GLU A 148 -22.36 3.24 23.46
C GLU A 148 -21.05 4.01 23.17
N ALA A 149 -20.09 3.39 22.48
CA ALA A 149 -18.80 3.99 22.15
C ALA A 149 -18.81 4.66 20.77
N HIS A 150 -17.91 5.63 20.57
CA HIS A 150 -17.77 6.35 19.30
C HIS A 150 -16.58 5.84 18.50
N PHE A 151 -16.83 5.56 17.22
CA PHE A 151 -15.81 5.08 16.30
C PHE A 151 -15.68 6.01 15.10
N CYS A 152 -14.45 6.31 14.70
CA CYS A 152 -14.12 7.09 13.51
C CYS A 152 -13.10 6.32 12.66
N GLY A 153 -13.39 6.16 11.38
CA GLY A 153 -12.45 5.54 10.41
C GLY A 153 -12.05 6.56 9.35
N VAL A 154 -10.76 6.65 9.06
CA VAL A 154 -10.23 7.48 7.96
C VAL A 154 -9.56 6.58 6.94
N GLU A 155 -9.97 6.72 5.68
CA GLU A 155 -9.39 6.00 4.54
C GLU A 155 -9.24 6.95 3.35
N ASN A 156 -8.12 6.82 2.63
CA ASN A 156 -7.78 7.65 1.48
C ASN A 156 -8.04 6.95 0.13
N ALA A 157 -8.08 5.62 0.13
CA ALA A 157 -8.23 4.80 -1.05
C ALA A 157 -9.71 4.68 -1.44
N PRO A 158 -10.11 5.12 -2.66
CA PRO A 158 -11.51 5.20 -3.04
C PRO A 158 -12.31 3.91 -2.90
N ALA A 159 -11.75 2.78 -3.35
CA ALA A 159 -12.45 1.51 -3.34
C ALA A 159 -12.69 1.00 -1.92
N THR A 160 -11.65 1.00 -1.09
CA THR A 160 -11.77 0.50 0.30
C THR A 160 -12.61 1.44 1.15
N TRP A 161 -12.48 2.75 0.93
CA TRP A 161 -13.38 3.72 1.54
C TRP A 161 -14.84 3.45 1.19
N LEU A 162 -15.17 3.21 -0.08
CA LEU A 162 -16.54 2.95 -0.51
C LEU A 162 -17.09 1.66 0.13
N ILE A 163 -16.29 0.59 0.13
CA ILE A 163 -16.67 -0.67 0.78
C ILE A 163 -16.92 -0.44 2.27
N GLY A 164 -16.02 0.23 2.97
CA GLY A 164 -16.18 0.55 4.39
C GLY A 164 -17.42 1.39 4.66
N ARG A 165 -17.68 2.40 3.83
CA ARG A 165 -18.87 3.27 3.91
C ARG A 165 -20.16 2.47 3.79
N LEU A 166 -20.24 1.53 2.85
CA LEU A 166 -21.40 0.66 2.68
C LEU A 166 -21.56 -0.28 3.87
N ARG A 167 -20.47 -0.88 4.35
CA ARG A 167 -20.51 -1.80 5.50
C ARG A 167 -20.83 -1.08 6.82
N SER A 168 -20.52 0.21 6.94
CA SER A 168 -20.78 1.02 8.12
C SER A 168 -22.09 1.81 8.07
N ALA A 169 -22.83 1.79 6.96
CA ALA A 169 -23.98 2.68 6.73
C ALA A 169 -25.09 2.55 7.78
N GLY A 170 -25.25 1.36 8.39
CA GLY A 170 -26.25 1.11 9.45
C GLY A 170 -25.76 1.34 10.87
N LEU A 171 -24.53 1.84 11.08
CA LEU A 171 -23.93 2.01 12.40
C LEU A 171 -23.91 3.50 12.78
N ALA A 172 -24.86 3.89 13.64
CA ALA A 172 -25.01 5.29 14.08
C ALA A 172 -23.80 5.81 14.87
N ASN A 173 -23.05 4.91 15.51
CA ASN A 173 -21.87 5.21 16.31
C ASN A 173 -20.55 5.15 15.52
N CYS A 174 -20.62 4.99 14.19
CA CYS A 174 -19.48 4.86 13.31
C CYS A 174 -19.43 6.00 12.28
N HIS A 175 -18.50 6.92 12.47
CA HIS A 175 -18.20 8.00 11.52
C HIS A 175 -17.14 7.55 10.51
N TRP A 176 -17.56 7.39 9.25
CA TRP A 176 -16.69 6.95 8.16
C TRP A 176 -16.27 8.14 7.29
N ARG A 177 -14.98 8.49 7.29
CA ARG A 177 -14.46 9.70 6.65
C ARG A 177 -13.50 9.38 5.52
N TRP A 178 -13.69 10.03 4.38
CA TRP A 178 -12.69 10.06 3.34
C TRP A 178 -11.65 11.11 3.72
N GLY A 179 -10.38 10.74 3.78
CA GLY A 179 -9.36 11.72 4.12
C GLY A 179 -7.95 11.18 4.17
N ASP A 180 -7.01 12.11 4.28
CA ASP A 180 -5.64 11.82 4.62
C ASP A 180 -5.48 11.71 6.14
N LEU A 181 -4.78 10.67 6.59
CA LEU A 181 -4.48 10.45 8.00
C LEU A 181 -3.63 11.60 8.58
N TRP A 182 -2.75 12.20 7.78
CA TRP A 182 -1.87 13.28 8.25
C TRP A 182 -2.63 14.57 8.57
N GLN A 183 -3.71 14.83 7.82
CA GLN A 183 -4.60 15.99 8.02
C GLN A 183 -5.71 15.73 9.04
N THR A 184 -5.86 14.49 9.49
CA THR A 184 -6.86 14.13 10.50
C THR A 184 -6.34 14.48 11.89
N SER A 185 -7.11 15.26 12.65
CA SER A 185 -6.78 15.55 14.04
C SER A 185 -6.97 14.32 14.94
N LEU A 186 -5.99 14.05 15.79
CA LEU A 186 -6.06 12.95 16.77
C LEU A 186 -6.66 13.38 18.12
N SER A 187 -6.78 14.69 18.39
CA SER A 187 -7.08 15.24 19.72
C SER A 187 -8.45 14.87 20.31
N GLY A 188 -9.42 14.50 19.47
CA GLY A 188 -10.75 14.08 19.89
C GLY A 188 -10.87 12.61 20.29
N HIS A 189 -9.77 11.85 20.29
CA HIS A 189 -9.77 10.40 20.43
C HIS A 189 -8.88 9.96 21.60
N ASN A 190 -9.36 9.01 22.39
CA ASN A 190 -8.60 8.40 23.48
C ASN A 190 -7.97 7.06 23.10
N VAL A 191 -8.38 6.48 21.97
CA VAL A 191 -7.71 5.33 21.37
C VAL A 191 -7.51 5.59 19.88
N VAL A 192 -6.26 5.49 19.42
CA VAL A 192 -5.91 5.57 18.00
C VAL A 192 -5.24 4.27 17.59
N TYR A 193 -5.75 3.67 16.51
CA TYR A 193 -5.24 2.44 15.94
C TYR A 193 -4.67 2.69 14.55
N ALA A 194 -3.55 2.01 14.23
CA ALA A 194 -2.93 2.07 12.92
C ALA A 194 -2.40 0.69 12.50
N PHE A 195 -2.69 0.28 11.26
CA PHE A 195 -2.03 -0.85 10.60
C PHE A 195 -1.50 -0.42 9.24
N LEU A 196 -0.40 0.33 9.27
CA LEU A 196 0.22 0.91 8.07
C LEU A 196 1.44 0.08 7.64
N SER A 197 2.52 0.72 7.23
CA SER A 197 3.84 0.11 6.98
C SER A 197 4.88 0.67 7.97
N PRO A 198 6.09 0.10 8.06
CA PRO A 198 7.15 0.64 8.93
C PRO A 198 7.57 2.07 8.58
N ALA A 199 7.50 2.45 7.29
CA ALA A 199 8.02 3.72 6.81
C ALA A 199 7.39 4.96 7.47
N PRO A 200 6.06 5.09 7.61
CA PRO A 200 5.43 6.23 8.27
C PRO A 200 5.47 6.20 9.81
N MET A 201 5.91 5.12 10.46
CA MET A 201 5.73 4.96 11.91
C MET A 201 6.44 6.00 12.77
N ALA A 202 7.64 6.44 12.37
CA ALA A 202 8.36 7.48 13.11
C ALA A 202 7.62 8.83 13.05
N ALA A 203 7.21 9.28 11.86
CA ALA A 203 6.46 10.53 11.69
C ALA A 203 5.06 10.45 12.33
N LEU A 204 4.40 9.28 12.26
CA LEU A 204 3.11 9.07 12.92
C LEU A 204 3.25 9.20 14.43
N TRP A 205 4.35 8.68 15.01
CA TRP A 205 4.60 8.80 16.43
C TRP A 205 4.77 10.25 16.91
N GLU A 206 5.45 11.10 16.12
CA GLU A 206 5.54 12.54 16.40
C GLU A 206 4.15 13.20 16.41
N LYS A 207 3.29 12.85 15.45
CA LYS A 207 1.90 13.33 15.39
C LYS A 207 1.08 12.83 16.58
N VAL A 208 1.24 11.56 16.95
CA VAL A 208 0.57 10.95 18.10
C VAL A 208 0.93 11.67 19.40
N GLN A 209 2.23 11.88 19.67
CA GLN A 209 2.67 12.58 20.88
C GLN A 209 2.23 14.05 20.94
N SER A 210 2.09 14.71 19.80
CA SER A 210 1.72 16.14 19.75
C SER A 210 0.21 16.37 19.81
N GLU A 211 -0.59 15.45 19.27
CA GLU A 211 -2.04 15.68 19.11
C GLU A 211 -2.92 14.85 20.04
N MET A 212 -2.46 13.67 20.49
CA MET A 212 -3.30 12.83 21.35
C MET A 212 -3.32 13.35 22.79
N PRO A 213 -4.47 13.28 23.48
CA PRO A 213 -4.56 13.74 24.86
C PRO A 213 -3.74 12.84 25.81
N PRO A 214 -3.14 13.39 26.88
CA PRO A 214 -2.46 12.57 27.89
C PRO A 214 -3.39 11.51 28.48
N GLY A 215 -2.86 10.31 28.74
CA GLY A 215 -3.64 9.17 29.20
C GLY A 215 -4.37 8.41 28.08
N SER A 216 -4.19 8.80 26.82
CA SER A 216 -4.71 8.06 25.67
C SER A 216 -3.80 6.90 25.27
N LEU A 217 -4.35 6.05 24.39
CA LEU A 217 -3.71 4.82 23.95
C LEU A 217 -3.51 4.82 22.43
N PHE A 218 -2.27 4.72 21.99
CA PHE A 218 -1.95 4.44 20.59
C PHE A 218 -1.63 2.95 20.40
N VAL A 219 -2.26 2.32 19.42
CA VAL A 219 -2.08 0.89 19.11
C VAL A 219 -1.61 0.73 17.68
N SER A 220 -0.39 0.22 17.52
CA SER A 220 0.16 -0.14 16.21
C SER A 220 0.13 -1.65 15.99
N ASN A 221 -0.40 -2.08 14.86
CA ASN A 221 -0.46 -3.50 14.49
C ASN A 221 0.76 -3.93 13.66
N SER A 222 1.38 -5.04 14.04
CA SER A 222 2.56 -5.69 13.45
C SER A 222 3.84 -4.87 13.40
N PHE A 223 3.77 -3.54 13.41
CA PHE A 223 4.91 -2.65 13.21
C PHE A 223 5.14 -1.77 14.44
N ALA A 224 6.22 -2.03 15.17
CA ALA A 224 6.62 -1.19 16.28
C ALA A 224 7.08 0.21 15.79
N VAL A 225 6.86 1.22 16.62
CA VAL A 225 7.47 2.54 16.43
C VAL A 225 9.00 2.42 16.61
N PRO A 226 9.81 2.85 15.62
CA PRO A 226 11.27 2.75 15.71
C PRO A 226 11.82 3.54 16.90
N GLY A 227 12.65 2.89 17.72
CA GLY A 227 13.32 3.53 18.85
C GLY A 227 12.45 3.81 20.08
N VAL A 228 11.19 3.35 20.09
CA VAL A 228 10.26 3.58 21.21
C VAL A 228 9.81 2.24 21.78
N VAL A 229 9.96 2.08 23.09
CA VAL A 229 9.52 0.89 23.81
C VAL A 229 8.01 0.95 24.02
N ALA A 230 7.29 -0.07 23.56
CA ALA A 230 5.85 -0.17 23.78
C ALA A 230 5.55 -0.43 25.27
N THR A 231 4.53 0.25 25.81
CA THR A 231 4.04 0.04 27.18
C THR A 231 3.53 -1.39 27.37
N ARG A 232 2.88 -1.93 26.34
CA ARG A 232 2.40 -3.32 26.33
C ARG A 232 2.51 -3.90 24.92
N VAL A 233 2.84 -5.18 24.83
CA VAL A 233 2.79 -5.94 23.58
C VAL A 233 1.81 -7.09 23.76
N ILE A 234 0.84 -7.21 22.86
CA ILE A 234 -0.15 -8.29 22.85
C ILE A 234 0.13 -9.17 21.65
N GLU A 235 0.41 -10.45 21.88
CA GLU A 235 0.56 -11.43 20.82
C GLU A 235 -0.82 -11.93 20.39
N ILE A 236 -1.09 -11.90 19.08
CA ILE A 236 -2.36 -12.34 18.51
C ILE A 236 -2.21 -13.73 17.89
N ASP A 237 -1.15 -13.91 17.10
CA ASP A 237 -0.74 -15.17 16.48
C ASP A 237 0.77 -15.11 16.16
N ASP A 238 1.32 -16.18 15.59
CA ASP A 238 2.76 -16.30 15.27
C ASP A 238 3.29 -15.17 14.36
N ALA A 239 2.42 -14.43 13.67
CA ALA A 239 2.79 -13.39 12.73
C ALA A 239 2.38 -11.96 13.16
N ARG A 240 1.49 -11.81 14.14
CA ARG A 240 0.87 -10.52 14.48
C ARG A 240 0.98 -10.18 15.96
N ARG A 241 1.43 -8.95 16.20
CA ARG A 241 1.57 -8.35 17.53
C ARG A 241 0.94 -6.97 17.54
N LEU A 242 0.27 -6.61 18.62
CA LEU A 242 -0.19 -5.25 18.88
C LEU A 242 0.79 -4.56 19.82
N TYR A 243 1.38 -3.46 19.35
CA TYR A 243 2.24 -2.59 20.13
C TYR A 243 1.40 -1.44 20.69
N CYS A 244 1.27 -1.39 22.01
CA CYS A 244 0.44 -0.43 22.71
C CYS A 244 1.34 0.62 23.39
N TYR A 245 1.05 1.88 23.16
CA TYR A 245 1.80 3.03 23.67
C TYR A 245 0.85 3.95 24.43
N GLN A 246 1.14 4.15 25.71
CA GLN A 246 0.43 5.12 26.54
C GLN A 246 1.04 6.51 26.31
N ILE A 247 0.20 7.52 26.04
CA ILE A 247 0.60 8.93 25.87
C ILE A 247 0.61 9.67 27.20
#